data_AF-A0A7R9HIL6-F1
#
_entry.id   AF-A0A7R9HIL6-F1
#
_cell.length_a   1.000
_cell.length_b   1.000
_cell.length_c   1.000
_cell.angle_alpha   90.00
_cell.angle_beta   90.00
_cell.angle_gamma   90.00
#
_symmetry.space_group_name_H-M   'P 1'
#
loop_
_entity.id
_entity.type
_entity.pdbx_description
1 polymer ?
#
loop_
_entity_poly.entity_id
_entity_poly.type
_entity_poly.pdbx_seq_one_letter_code
_entity_poly.pdbx_strand_id
1 'polypeptide(L)'
;MVGPVQKQHVTLSQKDFGKALLPGEGAAMAAYVAEGKRIPRRGEIGLTSDQIASFESVGYVMSGSRHRRMEAVRIRKENQIYSADEKRALAMFSKEERQKRENRILSQFKEMVKNKLATEKDTG
;
A
#
# COMPACT_ATOMS: atom_id res chain seq x y z
N MET A 1 -9.35 -16.38 -24.10
CA MET A 1 -9.11 -14.92 -24.15
C MET A 1 -9.22 -14.40 -22.73
N VAL A 2 -8.12 -14.37 -21.96
CA VAL A 2 -8.12 -13.86 -20.58
C VAL A 2 -7.57 -12.44 -20.65
N GLY A 3 -8.46 -11.45 -20.55
CA GLY A 3 -8.09 -10.03 -20.52
C GLY A 3 -7.29 -9.68 -19.26
N PRO A 4 -6.60 -8.53 -19.24
CA PRO A 4 -5.79 -8.12 -18.10
C PRO A 4 -6.66 -8.04 -16.84
N VAL A 5 -6.27 -8.80 -15.82
CA VAL A 5 -6.91 -8.74 -14.50
C VAL A 5 -6.68 -7.33 -13.97
N GLN A 6 -7.76 -6.57 -13.79
CA GLN A 6 -7.70 -5.24 -13.19
C GLN A 6 -6.92 -5.34 -11.87
N LYS A 7 -5.84 -4.55 -11.74
CA LYS A 7 -5.09 -4.46 -10.48
C LYS A 7 -6.10 -4.09 -9.40
N GLN A 8 -6.42 -5.03 -8.51
CA GLN A 8 -7.27 -4.74 -7.37
C GLN A 8 -6.57 -3.65 -6.57
N HIS A 9 -7.13 -2.44 -6.60
CA HIS A 9 -6.79 -1.41 -5.63
C HIS A 9 -7.37 -1.89 -4.30
N VAL A 10 -6.63 -2.75 -3.61
CA VAL A 10 -7.02 -3.19 -2.28
C VAL A 10 -7.17 -1.90 -1.43
N THR A 11 -8.12 -1.84 -0.52
CA THR A 11 -8.30 -0.70 0.39
C THR A 11 -7.82 -1.15 1.75
N LEU A 12 -6.99 -0.33 2.44
CA LEU A 12 -6.58 -0.65 3.80
C LEU A 12 -7.82 -0.70 4.68
N SER A 13 -7.99 -1.79 5.43
CA SER A 13 -9.13 -2.00 6.29
C SER A 13 -8.88 -1.44 7.68
N GLN A 14 -9.93 -1.18 8.45
CA GLN A 14 -9.82 -0.65 9.82
C GLN A 14 -8.94 -1.53 10.74
N LYS A 15 -8.83 -2.83 10.45
CA LYS A 15 -7.99 -3.76 11.21
C LYS A 15 -6.49 -3.54 10.98
N ASP A 16 -6.12 -3.02 9.81
CA ASP A 16 -4.72 -2.86 9.40
C ASP A 16 -4.04 -1.68 10.10
N PHE A 17 -4.82 -0.70 10.55
CA PHE A 17 -4.31 0.52 11.21
C PHE A 17 -4.15 0.41 12.74
N GLY A 18 -4.54 -0.72 13.34
CA GLY A 18 -4.49 -0.92 14.79
C GLY A 18 -5.58 -0.19 15.58
N LYS A 19 -5.52 -0.29 16.92
CA LYS A 19 -6.59 0.21 17.83
C LYS A 19 -6.45 1.68 18.25
N ALA A 20 -5.41 2.38 17.80
CA ALA A 20 -5.06 3.70 18.32
C ALA A 20 -5.62 4.87 17.50
N LEU A 21 -6.26 4.59 16.36
CA LEU A 21 -6.96 5.57 15.54
C LEU A 21 -8.44 5.59 15.88
N LEU A 22 -9.05 6.77 15.77
CA LEU A 22 -10.49 6.92 15.89
C LEU A 22 -11.21 6.24 14.71
N PRO A 23 -12.48 5.84 14.87
CA PRO A 23 -13.27 5.30 13.76
C PRO A 23 -13.26 6.27 12.56
N GLY A 24 -12.95 5.76 11.37
CA GLY A 24 -12.87 6.56 10.13
C GLY A 24 -11.60 7.41 9.95
N GLU A 25 -10.83 7.67 11.01
CA GLU A 25 -9.59 8.47 10.94
C GLU A 25 -8.54 7.80 10.06
N GLY A 26 -8.31 6.49 10.24
CA GLY A 26 -7.33 5.74 9.46
C GLY A 26 -7.68 5.64 7.97
N ALA A 27 -8.97 5.49 7.64
CA ALA A 27 -9.43 5.45 6.26
C ALA A 27 -9.20 6.80 5.56
N ALA A 28 -9.51 7.92 6.25
CA ALA A 28 -9.28 9.25 5.72
C ALA A 28 -7.77 9.51 5.50
N MET A 29 -6.93 9.16 6.47
CA MET A 29 -5.47 9.30 6.35
C MET A 29 -4.89 8.45 5.20
N ALA A 30 -5.38 7.22 5.05
CA ALA A 30 -4.94 6.32 3.99
C ALA A 30 -5.29 6.83 2.59
N ALA A 31 -6.40 7.54 2.42
CA ALA A 31 -6.74 8.16 1.13
C ALA A 31 -5.69 9.18 0.69
N TYR A 32 -5.20 10.03 1.60
CA TYR A 32 -4.12 10.97 1.31
C TYR A 32 -2.83 10.25 0.90
N VAL A 33 -2.46 9.18 1.62
CA VAL A 33 -1.26 8.39 1.31
C VAL A 33 -1.39 7.70 -0.06
N ALA A 34 -2.55 7.14 -0.38
CA ALA A 34 -2.82 6.53 -1.69
C ALA A 34 -2.73 7.54 -2.84
N GLU A 35 -3.05 8.82 -2.59
CA GLU A 35 -2.87 9.92 -3.54
C GLU A 35 -1.42 10.47 -3.56
N GLY A 36 -0.50 9.89 -2.79
CA GLY A 36 0.88 10.37 -2.66
C GLY A 36 0.98 11.72 -1.93
N LYS A 37 -0.07 12.13 -1.23
CA LYS A 37 -0.16 13.40 -0.52
C LYS A 37 0.21 13.22 0.94
N ARG A 38 0.81 14.27 1.50
CA ARG A 38 1.03 14.38 2.94
C ARG A 38 -0.31 14.43 3.68
N ILE A 39 -0.39 13.72 4.81
CA ILE A 39 -1.57 13.75 5.68
C ILE A 39 -1.68 15.15 6.34
N PRO A 40 -2.80 15.87 6.18
CA PRO A 40 -2.95 17.22 6.71
C PRO A 40 -3.14 17.24 8.24
N ARG A 41 -2.54 18.23 8.91
CA ARG A 41 -2.77 18.53 10.34
C ARG A 41 -4.12 19.27 10.50
N ARG A 42 -4.70 19.26 11.70
CA ARG A 42 -6.00 19.92 11.98
C ARG A 42 -6.02 21.40 11.56
N GLY A 43 -4.94 22.14 11.79
CA GLY A 43 -4.83 23.55 11.38
C GLY A 43 -4.48 23.78 9.92
N GLU A 44 -4.37 22.70 9.13
CA GLU A 44 -4.03 22.72 7.70
C GLU A 44 -5.20 22.30 6.83
N ILE A 45 -6.35 21.97 7.44
CA ILE A 45 -7.57 21.62 6.72
C ILE A 45 -7.98 22.84 5.89
N GLY A 46 -8.00 22.67 4.56
CA GLY A 46 -8.28 23.75 3.61
C GLY A 46 -7.04 24.35 2.94
N LEU A 47 -5.83 23.95 3.35
CA LEU A 47 -4.59 24.25 2.63
C LEU A 47 -4.18 23.06 1.76
N THR A 48 -3.62 23.37 0.59
CA THR A 48 -2.99 22.35 -0.27
C THR A 48 -1.62 21.95 0.30
N SER A 49 -1.14 20.76 -0.06
CA SER A 49 0.19 20.27 0.33
C SER A 49 1.30 21.26 -0.03
N ASP A 50 1.21 21.89 -1.20
CA ASP A 50 2.21 22.83 -1.70
C ASP A 50 2.21 24.14 -0.89
N GLN A 51 1.03 24.63 -0.50
CA GLN A 51 0.91 25.80 0.37
C GLN A 51 1.56 25.54 1.73
N ILE A 52 1.30 24.38 2.33
CA ILE A 52 1.90 23.99 3.62
C ILE A 52 3.42 23.96 3.52
N ALA A 53 3.96 23.29 2.48
CA ALA A 53 5.39 23.21 2.26
C ALA A 53 6.03 24.60 2.07
N SER A 54 5.36 25.48 1.32
CA SER A 54 5.83 26.86 1.12
C SER A 54 5.89 27.64 2.45
N PHE A 55 4.86 27.52 3.29
CA PHE A 55 4.82 28.19 4.59
C PHE A 55 5.89 27.67 5.55
N GLU A 56 6.10 26.36 5.61
CA GLU A 56 7.17 25.78 6.42
C GLU A 56 8.56 26.22 5.93
N SER A 57 8.76 26.31 4.61
CA SER A 57 10.05 26.71 4.03
C SER A 57 10.47 28.14 4.40
N VAL A 58 9.51 29.05 4.55
CA VAL A 58 9.77 30.45 4.96
C VAL A 58 9.75 30.61 6.49
N GLY A 59 9.60 29.52 7.24
CA GLY A 59 9.71 29.50 8.70
C GLY A 59 8.39 29.66 9.47
N TYR A 60 7.23 29.60 8.81
CA TYR A 60 5.97 29.53 9.54
C TYR A 60 5.86 28.21 10.31
N VAL A 61 5.38 28.31 11.55
CA VAL A 61 5.17 27.15 12.41
C VAL A 61 3.70 26.76 12.34
N MET A 62 3.43 25.59 11.76
CA MET A 62 2.05 25.09 11.60
C MET A 62 1.38 24.76 12.95
N SER A 63 0.06 24.92 13.01
CA SER A 63 -0.68 24.71 14.26
C SER A 63 -0.49 23.27 14.79
N GLY A 64 -0.10 23.16 16.06
CA GLY A 64 0.11 21.89 16.76
C GLY A 64 1.57 21.41 16.80
N SER A 65 2.47 21.90 15.94
CA SER A 65 3.85 21.40 15.87
C SER A 65 4.74 21.84 17.05
N ARG A 66 4.39 22.94 17.74
CA ARG A 66 5.13 23.40 18.94
C ARG A 66 4.93 22.50 20.16
N HIS A 67 3.85 21.72 20.20
CA HIS A 67 3.46 20.98 21.39
C HIS A 67 4.01 19.56 21.35
N ARG A 68 5.20 19.35 21.94
CA ARG A 68 5.98 18.09 21.84
C ARG A 68 5.15 16.81 22.05
N ARG A 69 4.27 16.80 23.06
CA ARG A 69 3.44 15.62 23.37
C ARG A 69 2.40 15.33 22.28
N MET A 70 1.73 16.36 21.78
CA MET A 70 0.74 16.22 20.71
C MET A 70 1.41 15.85 19.39
N GLU A 71 2.56 16.45 19.12
CA GLU A 71 3.35 16.16 17.92
C GLU A 71 3.83 14.72 17.90
N ALA A 72 4.30 14.18 19.03
CA ALA A 72 4.63 12.77 19.15
C ALA A 72 3.42 11.84 18.92
N VAL A 73 2.24 12.21 19.43
CA VAL A 73 1.00 11.45 19.17
C VAL A 73 0.64 11.48 17.69
N ARG A 74 0.75 12.65 17.04
CA ARG A 74 0.52 12.81 15.60
C ARG A 74 1.47 11.93 14.79
N ILE A 75 2.77 12.06 15.02
CA ILE A 75 3.80 11.27 14.32
C ILE A 75 3.55 9.77 14.51
N ARG A 76 3.18 9.34 15.72
CA ARG A 76 2.83 7.94 15.98
C ARG A 76 1.63 7.48 15.13
N LYS A 77 0.58 8.29 15.03
CA LYS A 77 -0.61 7.97 14.21
C LYS A 77 -0.24 7.90 12.72
N GLU A 78 0.53 8.85 12.22
CA GLU A 78 1.00 8.84 10.82
C GLU A 78 1.85 7.60 10.53
N ASN A 79 2.79 7.28 11.42
CA ASN A 79 3.63 6.09 11.28
C ASN A 79 2.82 4.78 11.27
N GLN A 80 1.69 4.71 11.98
CA GLN A 80 0.80 3.55 11.88
C GLN A 80 0.22 3.37 10.48
N ILE A 81 -0.11 4.46 9.80
CA ILE A 81 -0.61 4.42 8.41
C ILE A 81 0.51 4.01 7.47
N TYR A 82 1.67 4.67 7.53
CA TYR A 82 2.80 4.34 6.67
C TYR A 82 3.26 2.90 6.86
N SER A 83 3.39 2.43 8.11
CA SER A 83 3.76 1.03 8.36
C SER A 83 2.70 0.03 7.86
N ALA A 84 1.41 0.37 7.92
CA ALA A 84 0.37 -0.49 7.37
C ALA A 84 0.43 -0.53 5.84
N ASP A 85 0.64 0.62 5.20
CA ASP A 85 0.75 0.75 3.75
C ASP A 85 2.02 0.06 3.20
N GLU A 86 3.17 0.25 3.85
CA GLU A 86 4.43 -0.41 3.52
C GLU A 86 4.34 -1.93 3.63
N LYS A 87 3.80 -2.45 4.75
CA LYS A 87 3.60 -3.90 4.93
C LYS A 87 2.71 -4.47 3.84
N ARG A 88 1.69 -3.72 3.44
CA ARG A 88 0.79 -4.13 2.37
C ARG A 88 1.49 -4.09 1.01
N ALA A 89 2.22 -3.03 0.69
CA ALA A 89 3.00 -2.93 -0.54
C ALA A 89 3.98 -4.11 -0.66
N LEU A 90 4.69 -4.43 0.41
CA LEU A 90 5.59 -5.59 0.48
C LEU A 90 4.84 -6.92 0.28
N ALA A 91 3.72 -7.13 0.97
CA ALA A 91 2.94 -8.36 0.84
C ALA A 91 2.37 -8.54 -0.58
N MET A 92 1.91 -7.45 -1.23
CA MET A 92 1.46 -7.48 -2.62
C MET A 92 2.60 -7.85 -3.56
N PHE A 93 3.79 -7.28 -3.37
CA PHE A 93 4.97 -7.60 -4.15
C PHE A 93 5.37 -9.08 -4.01
N SER A 94 5.48 -9.59 -2.79
CA SER A 94 5.81 -11.00 -2.55
C SER A 94 4.76 -11.97 -3.13
N LYS A 95 3.47 -11.62 -3.06
CA LYS A 95 2.40 -12.42 -3.67
C LYS A 95 2.51 -12.44 -5.19
N GLU A 96 2.79 -11.30 -5.81
CA GLU A 96 2.96 -11.21 -7.27
C GLU A 96 4.16 -12.03 -7.75
N GLU A 97 5.30 -11.94 -7.06
CA GLU A 97 6.47 -12.76 -7.37
C GLU A 97 6.18 -14.26 -7.22
N ARG A 98 5.52 -14.65 -6.13
CA ARG A 98 5.11 -16.04 -5.90
C ARG A 98 4.19 -16.55 -7.01
N GLN A 99 3.19 -15.77 -7.42
CA GLN A 99 2.28 -16.12 -8.50
C GLN A 99 3.04 -16.31 -9.83
N LYS A 100 3.98 -15.43 -10.15
CA LYS A 100 4.83 -15.56 -11.36
C LYS A 100 5.67 -16.85 -11.31
N ARG A 101 6.24 -17.16 -10.15
CA ARG A 101 7.02 -18.38 -9.94
C ARG A 101 6.16 -19.64 -10.10
N GLU A 102 4.99 -19.67 -9.48
CA GLU A 102 4.04 -20.79 -9.56
C GLU A 102 3.55 -21.01 -11.00
N ASN A 103 3.20 -19.94 -11.72
CA ASN A 103 2.80 -20.03 -13.13
C ASN A 103 3.91 -20.59 -14.03
N ARG A 104 5.17 -20.23 -13.77
CA ARG A 104 6.32 -20.77 -14.50
C ARG A 104 6.48 -22.27 -14.26
N ILE A 105 6.39 -22.71 -12.99
CA ILE A 105 6.47 -24.13 -12.62
C ILE A 105 5.33 -24.93 -13.27
N LEU A 106 4.10 -24.41 -13.20
CA LEU A 106 2.93 -25.07 -13.82
C LEU A 106 3.08 -25.20 -15.33
N SER A 107 3.65 -24.19 -16.01
CA SER A 107 3.90 -24.24 -17.44
C SER A 107 4.95 -25.30 -17.80
N GLN A 108 6.06 -25.34 -17.06
CA GLN A 108 7.11 -26.36 -17.23
C GLN A 108 6.58 -27.78 -16.99
N PHE A 109 5.73 -27.97 -15.97
CA PHE A 109 5.12 -29.27 -15.68
C PHE A 109 4.18 -29.72 -16.80
N LYS A 110 3.34 -28.82 -17.32
CA LYS A 110 2.45 -29.12 -18.46
C LYS A 110 3.23 -29.53 -19.71
N GLU A 111 4.35 -28.86 -20.01
CA GLU A 111 5.21 -29.22 -21.14
C GLU A 111 5.83 -30.61 -20.95
N MET A 112 6.35 -30.91 -19.75
CA MET A 112 6.93 -32.23 -19.45
C MET A 112 5.91 -33.36 -19.61
N VAL A 113 4.69 -33.19 -19.10
CA VAL A 113 3.61 -34.18 -19.24
C VAL A 113 3.20 -34.34 -20.71
N LYS A 114 3.06 -33.25 -21.46
CA LYS A 114 2.75 -33.28 -22.90
C LYS A 114 3.82 -34.03 -23.69
N ASN A 115 5.09 -33.77 -23.40
CA ASN A 115 6.21 -34.45 -24.06
C ASN A 115 6.20 -35.95 -23.76
N LYS A 116 5.96 -36.35 -22.51
CA LYS A 116 5.86 -37.77 -22.14
C LYS A 116 4.70 -38.49 -22.84
N LEU A 117 3.53 -37.86 -22.89
CA LEU A 117 2.35 -38.40 -23.60
C LEU A 117 2.57 -38.48 -25.11
N ALA A 118 3.33 -37.57 -25.70
CA ALA A 118 3.69 -37.62 -27.11
C ALA A 118 4.65 -38.78 -27.40
N THR A 119 5.68 -38.96 -26.56
CA THR A 119 6.64 -40.07 -26.72
C THR A 119 5.99 -41.45 -26.55
N GLU A 120 5.01 -41.61 -25.65
CA GLU A 120 4.30 -42.89 -25.48
C GLU A 120 3.41 -43.25 -26.69
N LYS A 121 2.95 -42.25 -27.47
CA LYS A 121 2.14 -42.48 -28.67
C LYS A 121 2.93 -42.85 -29.93
N ASP A 122 4.21 -42.50 -29.99
CA ASP A 122 5.10 -42.85 -31.12
C ASP A 122 5.75 -44.24 -30.95
N THR A 123 5.68 -44.84 -29.76
CA THR A 123 6.28 -46.16 -29.45
C THR A 123 5.28 -47.33 -29.47
N GLY A 124 4.05 -47.13 -29.94
CA GLY A 124 3.03 -48.18 -30.10
C GLY A 124 2.48 -48.20 -31.51
#